data_AF-A0A1B8PKL3-F1
#
_entry.id   AF-A0A1B8PKL3-F1
#
_cell.length_a   1.000
_cell.length_b   1.000
_cell.length_c   1.000
_cell.angle_alpha   90.00
_cell.angle_beta   90.00
_cell.angle_gamma   90.00
#
_symmetry.space_group_name_H-M   'P 1'
#
loop_
_entity.id
_entity.type
_entity.pdbx_description
1 polymer ?
#
loop_
_entity_poly.entity_id
_entity_poly.type
_entity_poly.pdbx_seq_one_letter_code
_entity_poly.pdbx_strand_id
1 'polypeptide(L)'
;MKKLLIATMLLISTPALATTCKIVGIADGDTATCLTSSKNQIKIRFDQIDAPEKKQAFGTQARQTLSNMIFGKQVTLKIKTTDRYGRTVAEVFVGHTNINKAMVEQGMAWAYREYMTDTDYLRLEGIAKSAKRGLWSHPNPIYPQDFRRGGSSGTTKTKVNISNQISNSGGSSSTDKTKVSTSSQSIKQSKSGGGSCSGIKRTCGAMSSCAEARRALQCGVSSLDRDKDGIPCEKLCR
;
A
#
# COMPACT_ATOMS: atom_id res chain seq x y z
N MET A 1 31.08 -26.04 55.42
CA MET A 1 29.98 -26.35 54.47
C MET A 1 29.35 -25.03 54.02
N LYS A 2 29.72 -24.51 52.84
CA LYS A 2 29.21 -23.23 52.31
C LYS A 2 27.88 -23.50 51.60
N LYS A 3 26.77 -23.00 52.16
CA LYS A 3 25.44 -23.12 51.54
C LYS A 3 25.35 -22.13 50.38
N LEU A 4 25.26 -22.64 49.16
CA LEU A 4 25.05 -21.87 47.95
C LEU A 4 23.55 -21.50 47.87
N LEU A 5 23.20 -20.23 48.05
CA LEU A 5 21.85 -19.73 47.84
C LEU A 5 21.66 -19.48 46.35
N ILE A 6 20.87 -20.33 45.68
CA ILE A 6 20.44 -20.14 44.30
C ILE A 6 19.27 -19.15 44.32
N ALA A 7 19.51 -17.91 43.91
CA ALA A 7 18.48 -16.90 43.74
C ALA A 7 17.74 -17.14 42.41
N THR A 8 16.54 -17.72 42.48
CA THR A 8 15.67 -17.95 41.34
C THR A 8 15.10 -16.60 40.87
N MET A 9 15.65 -16.06 39.79
CA MET A 9 15.19 -14.81 39.18
C MET A 9 13.86 -15.06 38.42
N LEU A 10 12.75 -14.73 39.06
CA LEU A 10 11.40 -14.88 38.51
C LEU A 10 11.16 -13.78 37.46
N LEU A 11 11.09 -14.17 36.18
CA LEU A 11 10.74 -13.29 35.06
C LEU A 11 9.25 -12.94 35.12
N ILE A 12 8.91 -11.80 35.73
CA ILE A 12 7.56 -11.26 35.74
C ILE A 12 7.31 -10.58 34.39
N SER A 13 6.61 -11.28 33.49
CA SER A 13 6.11 -10.69 32.24
C SER A 13 5.01 -9.67 32.57
N THR A 14 5.26 -8.39 32.33
CA THR A 14 4.23 -7.35 32.46
C THR A 14 3.27 -7.47 31.28
N PRO A 15 1.97 -7.73 31.50
CA PRO A 15 1.00 -7.76 30.42
C PRO A 15 0.87 -6.36 29.83
N ALA A 16 0.93 -6.26 28.50
CA ALA A 16 0.63 -5.02 27.81
C ALA A 16 -0.77 -4.54 28.18
N LEU A 17 -0.89 -3.28 28.62
CA LEU A 17 -2.13 -2.71 29.11
C LEU A 17 -3.14 -2.59 27.95
N ALA A 18 -4.04 -3.57 27.82
CA ALA A 18 -5.11 -3.55 26.83
C ALA A 18 -6.29 -2.74 27.39
N THR A 19 -6.59 -1.60 26.76
CA THR A 19 -7.70 -0.72 27.19
C THR A 19 -8.96 -1.06 26.41
N THR A 20 -10.09 -1.27 27.09
CA THR A 20 -11.38 -1.51 26.43
C THR A 20 -12.28 -0.28 26.50
N CYS A 21 -12.99 0.01 25.41
CA CYS A 21 -13.96 1.12 25.36
C CYS A 21 -15.03 0.91 24.27
N LYS A 22 -16.17 1.59 24.38
CA LYS A 22 -17.25 1.54 23.37
C LYS A 22 -17.04 2.63 22.33
N ILE A 23 -17.09 2.32 21.04
CA ILE A 23 -17.02 3.35 20.01
C ILE A 23 -18.33 4.16 19.98
N VAL A 24 -18.22 5.48 20.11
CA VAL A 24 -19.35 6.42 20.16
C VAL A 24 -19.31 7.46 19.04
N GLY A 25 -18.22 7.52 18.26
CA GLY A 25 -18.11 8.44 17.14
C GLY A 25 -17.04 8.03 16.14
N ILE A 26 -17.28 8.36 14.86
CA ILE A 26 -16.35 8.13 13.75
C ILE A 26 -16.11 9.47 13.06
N ALA A 27 -14.87 9.94 13.10
CA ALA A 27 -14.49 11.21 12.50
C ALA A 27 -14.26 11.05 10.99
N ASP A 28 -13.45 10.06 10.60
CA ASP A 28 -13.03 9.74 9.22
C ASP A 28 -12.62 8.25 9.13
N GLY A 29 -11.83 7.87 8.12
CA GLY A 29 -11.46 6.48 7.85
C GLY A 29 -10.37 5.89 8.77
N ASP A 30 -9.75 6.69 9.64
CA ASP A 30 -8.73 6.21 10.59
C ASP A 30 -8.79 6.88 11.97
N THR A 31 -9.82 7.69 12.23
CA THR A 31 -10.01 8.38 13.50
C THR A 31 -11.39 8.10 14.09
N ALA A 32 -11.43 7.64 15.33
CA ALA A 32 -12.65 7.32 16.08
C ALA A 32 -12.63 7.94 17.48
N THR A 33 -13.79 8.03 18.12
CA THR A 33 -13.93 8.39 19.54
C THR A 33 -14.56 7.24 20.28
N CYS A 34 -13.93 6.83 21.38
CA CYS A 34 -14.46 5.79 22.25
C CYS A 34 -14.73 6.31 23.66
N LEU A 35 -15.68 5.68 24.34
CA LEU A 35 -16.12 6.00 25.69
C LEU A 35 -15.71 4.86 26.62
N THR A 36 -14.93 5.17 27.65
CA THR A 36 -14.55 4.20 28.69
C THR A 36 -15.70 3.93 29.66
N SER A 37 -15.56 2.90 30.49
CA SER A 37 -16.53 2.61 31.57
C SER A 37 -16.69 3.78 32.54
N SER A 38 -15.62 4.54 32.79
CA SER A 38 -15.62 5.75 33.62
C SER A 38 -16.16 7.00 32.89
N LYS A 39 -16.78 6.84 31.71
CA LYS A 39 -17.37 7.92 30.89
C LYS A 39 -16.37 8.94 30.35
N ASN A 40 -15.08 8.61 30.32
CA ASN A 40 -14.07 9.44 29.65
C ASN A 40 -14.05 9.15 28.15
N GLN A 41 -13.94 10.21 27.34
CA GLN A 41 -13.77 10.08 25.90
C GLN A 41 -12.30 9.99 25.53
N ILE A 42 -11.96 9.02 24.69
CA ILE A 42 -10.63 8.85 24.10
C ILE A 42 -10.77 9.03 22.60
N LYS A 43 -9.99 9.96 22.03
CA LYS A 43 -9.83 10.08 20.58
C LYS A 43 -8.72 9.13 20.13
N ILE A 44 -9.04 8.26 19.19
CA ILE A 44 -8.16 7.22 18.68
C ILE A 44 -7.72 7.60 17.27
N ARG A 45 -6.41 7.54 17.00
CA ARG A 45 -5.86 7.47 15.64
C ARG A 45 -5.40 6.03 15.39
N PHE A 46 -5.88 5.42 14.32
CA PHE A 46 -5.56 4.04 13.99
C PHE A 46 -4.08 3.94 13.60
N ASP A 47 -3.33 3.08 14.27
CA ASP A 47 -1.91 2.86 13.99
C ASP A 47 -1.67 2.23 12.61
N GLN A 48 -0.49 2.48 12.04
CA GLN A 48 0.04 1.88 10.79
C GLN A 48 -0.77 2.06 9.50
N ILE A 49 -1.86 2.82 9.52
CA ILE A 49 -2.68 3.10 8.34
C ILE A 49 -2.82 4.60 8.11
N ASP A 50 -3.08 4.99 6.87
CA ASP A 50 -3.50 6.35 6.52
C ASP A 50 -4.71 6.23 5.60
N ALA A 51 -5.86 6.75 6.00
CA ALA A 51 -7.10 6.70 5.22
C ALA A 51 -7.27 7.95 4.35
N PRO A 52 -8.07 7.90 3.26
CA PRO A 52 -8.36 9.11 2.50
C PRO A 52 -9.02 10.18 3.38
N GLU A 53 -8.59 11.43 3.22
CA GLU A 53 -9.13 12.58 3.94
C GLU A 53 -10.62 12.77 3.62
N LYS A 54 -11.38 13.44 4.50
CA LYS A 54 -12.85 13.59 4.34
C LYS A 54 -13.30 14.12 2.97
N LYS A 55 -12.52 15.04 2.39
CA LYS A 55 -12.79 15.67 1.09
C LYS A 55 -12.07 14.99 -0.08
N GLN A 56 -11.25 13.98 0.19
CA GLN A 56 -10.56 13.19 -0.80
C GLN A 56 -11.51 12.13 -1.36
N ALA A 57 -11.26 11.69 -2.59
CA ALA A 57 -11.93 10.51 -3.14
C ALA A 57 -11.81 9.33 -2.16
N PHE A 58 -12.91 8.60 -1.97
CA PHE A 58 -13.06 7.52 -1.00
C PHE A 58 -13.06 7.92 0.49
N GLY A 59 -12.90 9.19 0.86
CA GLY A 59 -12.91 9.62 2.27
C GLY A 59 -14.23 9.31 2.99
N THR A 60 -15.36 9.52 2.29
CA THR A 60 -16.69 9.19 2.83
C THR A 60 -16.88 7.68 2.94
N GLN A 61 -16.46 6.92 1.94
CA GLN A 61 -16.56 5.46 1.88
C GLN A 61 -15.69 4.81 2.96
N ALA A 62 -14.48 5.33 3.19
CA ALA A 62 -13.58 4.86 4.25
C ALA A 62 -14.21 5.09 5.63
N ARG A 63 -14.73 6.29 5.88
CA ARG A 63 -15.47 6.60 7.11
C ARG A 63 -16.67 5.66 7.32
N GLN A 64 -17.47 5.44 6.28
CA GLN A 64 -18.65 4.58 6.36
C GLN A 64 -18.27 3.12 6.62
N THR A 65 -17.23 2.63 5.96
CA THR A 65 -16.71 1.27 6.16
C THR A 65 -16.25 1.08 7.60
N LEU A 66 -15.46 2.03 8.13
CA LEU A 66 -15.03 2.00 9.53
C LEU A 66 -16.24 2.02 10.46
N SER A 67 -17.21 2.91 10.22
CA SER A 67 -18.43 2.99 11.02
C SER A 67 -19.19 1.67 11.05
N ASN A 68 -19.40 1.02 9.90
CA ASN A 68 -20.07 -0.27 9.83
C ASN A 68 -19.32 -1.37 10.61
N MET A 69 -17.99 -1.30 10.62
CA MET A 69 -17.17 -2.26 11.34
C MET A 69 -17.24 -2.10 12.85
N ILE A 70 -17.25 -0.87 13.38
CA ILE A 70 -16.97 -0.65 14.82
C ILE A 70 -17.95 0.24 15.57
N PHE A 71 -18.79 1.03 14.91
CA PHE A 71 -19.66 1.99 15.61
C PHE A 71 -20.61 1.27 16.58
N GLY A 72 -20.70 1.78 17.81
CA GLY A 72 -21.52 1.19 18.87
C GLY A 72 -20.96 -0.10 19.47
N LYS A 73 -19.84 -0.63 18.99
CA LYS A 73 -19.23 -1.87 19.48
C LYS A 73 -18.23 -1.60 20.60
N GLN A 74 -18.04 -2.61 21.46
CA GLN A 74 -16.92 -2.67 22.38
C GLN A 74 -15.65 -3.03 21.61
N VAL A 75 -14.58 -2.27 21.81
CA VAL A 75 -13.27 -2.53 21.21
C VAL A 75 -12.19 -2.69 22.26
N THR A 76 -11.13 -3.39 21.89
CA THR A 76 -9.87 -3.45 22.64
C THR A 76 -8.82 -2.63 21.88
N LEU A 77 -8.14 -1.74 22.60
CA LEU A 77 -7.07 -0.91 22.08
C LEU A 77 -5.73 -1.50 22.50
N LYS A 78 -4.90 -1.82 21.51
CA LYS A 78 -3.48 -2.07 21.71
C LYS A 78 -2.74 -0.76 21.47
N ILE A 79 -2.53 -0.02 22.56
CA ILE A 79 -2.00 1.34 22.53
C ILE A 79 -0.50 1.30 22.18
N LYS A 80 -0.10 2.14 21.21
CA LYS A 80 1.28 2.33 20.80
C LYS A 80 1.89 3.57 21.44
N THR A 81 1.21 4.70 21.36
CA THR A 81 1.67 5.99 21.87
C THR A 81 0.52 7.00 21.90
N THR A 82 0.82 8.25 22.27
CA THR A 82 -0.06 9.42 22.09
C THR A 82 0.59 10.36 21.09
N ASP A 83 -0.16 10.84 20.10
CA ASP A 83 0.37 11.77 19.11
C ASP A 83 0.44 13.22 19.64
N ARG A 84 1.08 14.10 18.86
CA ARG A 84 1.20 15.54 19.19
C ARG A 84 -0.13 16.30 19.31
N TYR A 85 -1.23 15.71 18.87
CA TYR A 85 -2.58 16.28 18.95
C TYR A 85 -3.37 15.71 20.15
N GLY A 86 -2.72 14.89 20.99
CA GLY A 86 -3.34 14.27 22.15
C GLY A 86 -4.25 13.08 21.82
N ARG A 87 -4.17 12.51 20.61
CA ARG A 87 -4.91 11.29 20.27
C ARG A 87 -4.11 10.05 20.67
N THR A 88 -4.80 9.05 21.18
CA THR A 88 -4.22 7.73 21.40
C THR A 88 -4.00 7.03 20.06
N VAL A 89 -2.76 6.68 19.75
CA VAL A 89 -2.40 5.90 18.57
C VAL A 89 -2.46 4.41 18.93
N ALA A 90 -3.30 3.64 18.25
CA ALA A 90 -3.54 2.25 18.61
C ALA A 90 -3.94 1.36 17.43
N GLU A 91 -3.63 0.07 17.54
CA GLU A 91 -4.36 -0.96 16.80
C GLU A 91 -5.68 -1.25 17.52
N VAL A 92 -6.79 -1.28 16.76
CA VAL A 92 -8.14 -1.44 17.29
C VAL A 92 -8.68 -2.81 16.95
N PHE A 93 -9.19 -3.51 17.95
CA PHE A 93 -9.72 -4.87 17.81
C PHE A 93 -11.20 -4.94 18.18
N VAL A 94 -11.98 -5.65 17.36
CA VAL A 94 -13.32 -6.15 17.73
C VAL A 94 -13.20 -7.66 17.87
N GLY A 95 -13.27 -8.16 19.12
CA GLY A 95 -12.90 -9.55 19.39
C GLY A 95 -11.45 -9.82 18.96
N HIS A 96 -11.25 -10.77 18.04
CA HIS A 96 -9.93 -11.10 17.48
C HIS A 96 -9.61 -10.40 16.16
N THR A 97 -10.54 -9.61 15.60
CA THR A 97 -10.35 -8.95 14.32
C THR A 97 -9.63 -7.62 14.49
N ASN A 98 -8.45 -7.47 13.87
CA ASN A 98 -7.73 -6.20 13.78
C ASN A 98 -8.39 -5.32 12.70
N ILE A 99 -9.01 -4.22 13.15
CA ILE A 99 -9.78 -3.33 12.27
C ILE A 99 -8.86 -2.49 11.38
N ASN A 100 -7.65 -2.13 11.85
CA ASN A 100 -6.68 -1.41 11.05
C ASN A 100 -6.30 -2.22 9.80
N LYS A 101 -5.99 -3.51 9.99
CA LYS A 101 -5.71 -4.45 8.90
C LYS A 101 -6.92 -4.64 7.98
N ALA A 102 -8.11 -4.78 8.55
CA ALA A 102 -9.35 -4.92 7.78
C ALA A 102 -9.60 -3.70 6.87
N MET A 103 -9.32 -2.48 7.35
CA MET A 103 -9.45 -1.25 6.54
C MET A 103 -8.51 -1.26 5.32
N VAL A 104 -7.27 -1.73 5.48
CA VAL A 104 -6.32 -1.87 4.36
C VAL A 104 -6.76 -2.96 3.38
N GLU A 105 -7.18 -4.12 3.90
CA GLU A 105 -7.64 -5.25 3.07
C GLU A 105 -8.90 -4.94 2.25
N GLN A 106 -9.77 -4.07 2.77
CA GLN A 106 -10.96 -3.56 2.05
C GLN A 106 -10.62 -2.43 1.06
N GLY A 107 -9.36 -1.99 0.99
CA GLY A 107 -8.94 -0.87 0.15
C GLY A 107 -9.53 0.47 0.61
N MET A 108 -9.74 0.64 1.92
CA MET A 108 -10.23 1.89 2.52
C MET A 108 -9.12 2.69 3.23
N ALA A 109 -7.91 2.15 3.29
CA ALA A 109 -6.74 2.83 3.80
C ALA A 109 -5.47 2.30 3.11
N TRP A 110 -4.43 3.10 3.11
CA TRP A 110 -3.07 2.69 2.74
C TRP A 110 -2.35 2.14 3.96
N ALA A 111 -1.39 1.25 3.73
CA ALA A 111 -0.40 0.93 4.75
C ALA A 111 0.59 2.10 4.89
N TYR A 112 0.69 2.68 6.08
CA TYR A 112 1.38 3.95 6.30
C TYR A 112 2.90 3.74 6.30
N ARG A 113 3.55 3.95 5.15
CA ARG A 113 4.96 3.58 4.92
C ARG A 113 5.95 4.16 5.92
N GLU A 114 5.69 5.38 6.37
CA GLU A 114 6.55 6.12 7.29
C GLU A 114 6.52 5.58 8.72
N TYR A 115 5.43 4.93 9.13
CA TYR A 115 5.19 4.56 10.53
C TYR A 115 4.83 3.08 10.74
N MET A 116 4.57 2.32 9.67
CA MET A 116 4.31 0.89 9.78
C MET A 116 5.56 0.15 10.29
N THR A 117 5.33 -0.82 11.15
CA THR A 117 6.35 -1.76 11.64
C THR A 117 6.02 -3.21 11.27
N ASP A 118 4.75 -3.50 11.00
CA ASP A 118 4.25 -4.81 10.58
C ASP A 118 4.09 -4.86 9.06
N THR A 119 4.90 -5.68 8.40
CA THR A 119 4.90 -5.82 6.93
C THR A 119 3.65 -6.50 6.40
N ASP A 120 2.84 -7.13 7.24
CA ASP A 120 1.58 -7.75 6.85
C ASP A 120 0.59 -6.72 6.25
N TYR A 121 0.66 -5.45 6.70
CA TYR A 121 -0.12 -4.36 6.10
C TYR A 121 0.19 -4.16 4.61
N LEU A 122 1.44 -4.36 4.18
CA LEU A 122 1.81 -4.30 2.76
C LEU A 122 1.20 -5.44 1.96
N ARG A 123 1.21 -6.65 2.52
CA ARG A 123 0.61 -7.83 1.89
C ARG A 123 -0.89 -7.63 1.69
N LEU A 124 -1.59 -7.13 2.73
CA LEU A 124 -3.02 -6.83 2.67
C LEU A 124 -3.34 -5.73 1.66
N GLU A 125 -2.50 -4.69 1.57
CA GLU A 125 -2.65 -3.66 0.56
C GLU A 125 -2.49 -4.23 -0.86
N GLY A 126 -1.53 -5.13 -1.07
CA GLY A 126 -1.34 -5.85 -2.34
C GLY A 126 -2.56 -6.70 -2.74
N ILE A 127 -3.21 -7.36 -1.77
CA ILE A 127 -4.47 -8.08 -1.99
C ILE A 127 -5.57 -7.10 -2.41
N ALA A 128 -5.72 -5.98 -1.71
CA ALA A 128 -6.73 -4.98 -2.05
C ALA A 128 -6.50 -4.37 -3.45
N LYS A 129 -5.24 -4.12 -3.82
CA LYS A 129 -4.84 -3.64 -5.15
C LYS A 129 -5.16 -4.62 -6.26
N SER A 130 -4.72 -5.88 -6.13
CA SER A 130 -4.95 -6.92 -7.14
C SER A 130 -6.44 -7.20 -7.35
N ALA A 131 -7.23 -7.12 -6.28
CA ALA A 131 -8.69 -7.25 -6.32
C ALA A 131 -9.42 -5.94 -6.71
N LYS A 132 -8.71 -4.85 -6.98
CA LYS A 132 -9.26 -3.51 -7.28
C LYS A 132 -10.33 -3.07 -6.27
N ARG A 133 -10.11 -3.35 -4.98
CA ARG A 133 -11.05 -3.01 -3.91
C ARG A 133 -10.95 -1.54 -3.53
N GLY A 134 -12.10 -0.93 -3.27
CA GLY A 134 -12.15 0.39 -2.68
C GLY A 134 -11.41 1.42 -3.51
N LEU A 135 -10.51 2.18 -2.87
CA LEU A 135 -9.72 3.21 -3.52
C LEU A 135 -8.88 2.68 -4.69
N TRP A 136 -8.53 1.39 -4.69
CA TRP A 136 -7.78 0.74 -5.77
C TRP A 136 -8.62 0.43 -7.02
N SER A 137 -9.94 0.64 -6.98
CA SER A 137 -10.77 0.62 -8.19
C SER A 137 -10.59 1.88 -9.04
N HIS A 138 -10.06 2.95 -8.45
CA HIS A 138 -9.75 4.20 -9.14
C HIS A 138 -8.43 4.07 -9.91
N PRO A 139 -8.30 4.60 -11.13
CA PRO A 139 -7.08 4.47 -11.93
C PRO A 139 -5.87 5.17 -11.29
N ASN A 140 -6.11 6.32 -10.64
CA ASN A 140 -5.05 7.13 -10.01
C ASN A 140 -5.45 7.51 -8.59
N PRO A 141 -5.39 6.58 -7.60
CA PRO A 141 -5.67 6.92 -6.22
C PRO A 141 -4.55 7.81 -5.67
N ILE A 142 -4.93 8.91 -5.03
CA ILE A 142 -3.99 9.88 -4.46
C ILE A 142 -3.66 9.44 -3.03
N TYR A 143 -2.40 9.44 -2.61
CA TYR A 143 -2.05 9.16 -1.21
C TYR A 143 -2.45 10.34 -0.31
N PRO A 144 -2.93 10.14 0.95
CA PRO A 144 -3.46 11.24 1.76
C PRO A 144 -2.45 12.37 2.01
N GLN A 145 -1.17 12.06 2.18
CA GLN A 145 -0.13 13.08 2.33
C GLN A 145 0.01 13.97 1.08
N ASP A 146 -0.12 13.41 -0.11
CA ASP A 146 -0.07 14.18 -1.36
C ASP A 146 -1.32 15.04 -1.52
N PHE A 147 -2.50 14.51 -1.17
CA PHE A 147 -3.75 15.28 -1.15
C PHE A 147 -3.65 16.47 -0.18
N ARG A 148 -3.09 16.28 1.02
CA ARG A 148 -2.85 17.36 2.00
C ARG A 148 -1.92 18.47 1.48
N ARG A 149 -1.03 18.15 0.54
CA ARG A 149 -0.13 19.13 -0.12
C ARG A 149 -0.77 19.82 -1.34
N GLY A 150 -2.05 19.56 -1.62
CA GLY A 150 -2.76 20.09 -2.79
C GLY A 150 -2.54 19.28 -4.07
N GLY A 151 -2.05 18.04 -3.95
CA GLY A 151 -1.83 17.15 -5.09
C GLY A 151 -3.13 16.80 -5.81
N SER A 152 -3.19 17.12 -7.10
CA SER A 152 -4.07 16.42 -8.05
C SER A 152 -3.33 15.15 -8.52
N SER A 153 -4.05 14.06 -8.74
CA SER A 153 -3.52 12.75 -9.14
C SER A 153 -2.35 12.85 -10.13
N GLY A 154 -1.13 12.63 -9.63
CA GLY A 154 0.09 12.34 -10.39
C GLY A 154 0.36 13.20 -11.63
N THR A 155 0.81 14.44 -11.46
CA THR A 155 1.80 15.01 -12.39
C THR A 155 2.75 15.90 -11.60
N THR A 156 3.86 15.33 -11.15
CA THR A 156 5.01 16.12 -10.71
C THR A 156 5.53 16.88 -11.92
N LYS A 157 5.10 18.14 -12.08
CA LYS A 157 5.64 19.07 -13.09
C LYS A 157 7.09 19.39 -12.73
N THR A 158 8.04 18.58 -13.19
CA THR A 158 9.42 19.03 -13.36
C THR A 158 9.42 20.02 -14.52
N LYS A 159 9.64 21.31 -14.23
CA LYS A 159 9.96 22.31 -15.25
C LYS A 159 11.23 21.85 -15.98
N VAL A 160 11.10 21.32 -17.18
CA VAL A 160 12.21 21.18 -18.11
C VAL A 160 12.30 22.51 -18.86
N ASN A 161 13.36 23.26 -18.58
CA ASN A 161 13.78 24.40 -19.38
C ASN A 161 14.33 23.83 -20.69
N ILE A 162 13.61 24.02 -21.80
CA ILE A 162 14.12 23.70 -23.13
C ILE A 162 14.67 24.98 -23.73
N SER A 163 15.98 25.17 -23.57
CA SER A 163 16.77 26.07 -24.41
C SER A 163 17.28 25.28 -25.62
N ASN A 164 17.01 25.87 -26.79
CA ASN A 164 17.41 25.47 -28.13
C ASN A 164 18.78 24.79 -28.27
N GLN A 165 18.83 23.74 -29.09
CA GLN A 165 19.76 23.64 -30.22
C GLN A 165 19.12 22.79 -31.34
N ILE A 166 19.04 23.41 -32.52
CA ILE A 166 18.66 22.84 -33.81
C ILE A 166 19.86 22.10 -34.38
N SER A 167 19.66 20.94 -35.01
CA SER A 167 20.51 20.45 -36.11
C SER A 167 19.77 19.40 -36.94
N ASN A 168 19.83 19.65 -38.23
CA ASN A 168 19.08 19.13 -39.37
C ASN A 168 19.55 17.73 -39.81
N SER A 169 18.69 16.92 -40.45
CA SER A 169 18.92 16.32 -41.79
C SER A 169 17.99 15.13 -42.13
N GLY A 170 17.35 15.24 -43.31
CA GLY A 170 16.91 14.15 -44.24
C GLY A 170 15.75 13.25 -43.77
N GLY A 171 14.69 12.96 -44.52
CA GLY A 171 14.45 13.06 -45.96
C GLY A 171 13.83 11.74 -46.43
N SER A 172 12.67 11.83 -47.11
CA SER A 172 11.93 10.77 -47.83
C SER A 172 11.31 9.63 -47.01
N SER A 173 10.24 8.93 -47.39
CA SER A 173 9.15 9.00 -48.36
C SER A 173 8.53 7.59 -48.33
N SER A 174 7.25 7.48 -48.70
CA SER A 174 6.63 6.27 -49.28
C SER A 174 6.06 5.19 -48.33
N THR A 175 4.72 5.22 -48.24
CA THR A 175 3.76 4.13 -48.54
C THR A 175 4.13 2.68 -48.21
N ASP A 176 3.30 1.98 -47.41
CA ASP A 176 2.37 0.96 -47.93
C ASP A 176 1.41 0.43 -46.83
N LYS A 177 0.25 -0.04 -47.29
CA LYS A 177 -0.83 -0.78 -46.60
C LYS A 177 -0.24 -2.06 -45.95
N THR A 178 -0.83 -2.71 -44.95
CA THR A 178 -2.06 -3.52 -45.08
C THR A 178 -2.39 -4.22 -43.75
N LYS A 179 -3.70 -4.43 -43.52
CA LYS A 179 -4.37 -5.60 -42.91
C LYS A 179 -4.38 -5.83 -41.38
N VAL A 180 -5.56 -5.51 -40.84
CA VAL A 180 -6.29 -6.22 -39.78
C VAL A 180 -6.22 -7.74 -39.93
N SER A 181 -6.04 -8.46 -38.82
CA SER A 181 -6.52 -9.84 -38.64
C SER A 181 -6.62 -10.18 -37.15
N THR A 182 -7.85 -10.16 -36.64
CA THR A 182 -8.30 -10.80 -35.40
C THR A 182 -8.09 -12.31 -35.49
N SER A 183 -7.54 -12.94 -34.45
CA SER A 183 -7.71 -14.38 -34.20
C SER A 183 -7.53 -14.69 -32.72
N SER A 184 -8.66 -15.02 -32.09
CA SER A 184 -8.75 -15.73 -30.83
C SER A 184 -8.04 -17.08 -30.93
N GLN A 185 -7.28 -17.49 -29.92
CA GLN A 185 -7.22 -18.89 -29.48
C GLN A 185 -6.46 -19.04 -28.15
N SER A 186 -7.17 -19.61 -27.18
CA SER A 186 -6.60 -20.29 -26.02
C SER A 186 -5.58 -21.34 -26.44
N ILE A 187 -4.61 -21.67 -25.57
CA ILE A 187 -4.28 -23.03 -25.07
C ILE A 187 -2.91 -23.04 -24.37
N LYS A 188 -2.92 -23.64 -23.17
CA LYS A 188 -1.83 -24.32 -22.41
C LYS A 188 -0.78 -23.55 -21.62
N GLN A 189 -0.91 -23.73 -20.30
CA GLN A 189 0.18 -23.83 -19.33
C GLN A 189 1.32 -24.74 -19.81
N SER A 190 2.56 -24.32 -19.57
CA SER A 190 3.69 -25.21 -19.33
C SER A 190 4.57 -24.63 -18.21
N LYS A 191 4.68 -25.42 -17.14
CA LYS A 191 5.77 -25.35 -16.15
C LYS A 191 7.02 -25.92 -16.79
N SER A 192 8.16 -25.25 -16.62
CA SER A 192 9.51 -25.79 -16.26
C SER A 192 10.63 -24.99 -16.93
N GLY A 193 11.68 -24.69 -16.18
CA GLY A 193 12.99 -24.40 -16.76
C GLY A 193 13.75 -23.33 -16.00
N GLY A 194 14.65 -23.75 -15.10
CA GLY A 194 15.72 -22.90 -14.60
C GLY A 194 16.59 -22.46 -15.78
N GLY A 195 16.28 -21.30 -16.34
CA GLY A 195 17.05 -20.69 -17.40
C GLY A 195 18.28 -20.01 -16.81
N SER A 196 19.47 -20.43 -17.25
CA SER A 196 20.72 -19.79 -16.89
C SER A 196 20.64 -18.28 -17.16
N CYS A 197 20.80 -17.46 -16.13
CA CYS A 197 20.70 -15.99 -16.19
C CYS A 197 21.92 -15.32 -16.86
N SER A 198 22.75 -16.09 -17.55
CA SER A 198 23.95 -15.63 -18.24
C SER A 198 23.60 -14.87 -19.52
N GLY A 199 24.23 -13.71 -19.74
CA GLY A 199 24.05 -12.89 -20.95
C GLY A 199 22.77 -12.05 -20.97
N ILE A 200 22.11 -11.84 -19.83
CA ILE A 200 20.88 -11.05 -19.76
C ILE A 200 21.15 -9.56 -19.88
N LYS A 201 20.41 -8.94 -20.79
CA LYS A 201 20.45 -7.49 -21.04
C LYS A 201 19.91 -6.75 -19.81
N ARG A 202 20.60 -5.67 -19.42
CA ARG A 202 20.31 -4.92 -18.18
C ARG A 202 19.53 -3.62 -18.37
N THR A 203 19.24 -3.26 -19.62
CA THR A 203 18.53 -2.02 -19.98
C THR A 203 17.41 -2.30 -20.97
N CYS A 204 16.33 -1.53 -20.88
CA CYS A 204 15.16 -1.72 -21.74
C CYS A 204 15.43 -1.46 -23.23
N GLY A 205 16.32 -0.52 -23.55
CA GLY A 205 16.66 -0.21 -24.95
C GLY A 205 17.43 -1.32 -25.67
N ALA A 206 18.01 -2.27 -24.92
CA ALA A 206 18.72 -3.39 -25.51
C ALA A 206 17.78 -4.58 -25.83
N MET A 207 16.54 -4.57 -25.34
CA MET A 207 15.59 -5.68 -25.47
C MET A 207 14.64 -5.47 -26.64
N SER A 208 14.26 -6.56 -27.31
CA SER A 208 13.35 -6.51 -28.46
C SER A 208 11.94 -7.01 -28.14
N SER A 209 11.68 -7.53 -26.93
CA SER A 209 10.37 -8.06 -26.56
C SER A 209 10.06 -7.98 -25.06
N CYS A 210 8.77 -7.95 -24.73
CA CYS A 210 8.32 -8.02 -23.34
C CYS A 210 8.70 -9.34 -22.64
N ALA A 211 8.69 -10.45 -23.38
CA ALA A 211 9.09 -11.76 -22.83
C ALA A 211 10.56 -11.76 -22.39
N GLU A 212 11.42 -11.07 -23.13
CA GLU A 212 12.83 -10.85 -22.77
C GLU A 212 12.97 -10.01 -21.50
N ALA A 213 12.21 -8.92 -21.38
CA ALA A 213 12.20 -8.06 -20.20
C ALA A 213 11.72 -8.78 -18.94
N ARG A 214 10.65 -9.58 -19.04
CA ARG A 214 10.14 -10.39 -17.92
C ARG A 214 11.12 -11.45 -17.45
N ARG A 215 11.83 -12.10 -18.39
CA ARG A 215 12.89 -13.07 -18.05
C ARG A 215 14.05 -12.39 -17.31
N ALA A 216 14.43 -11.18 -17.73
CA ALA A 216 15.47 -10.43 -17.05
C ALA A 216 15.08 -10.04 -15.62
N LEU A 217 13.82 -9.67 -15.40
CA LEU A 217 13.30 -9.40 -14.05
C LEU A 217 13.31 -10.65 -13.16
N GLN A 218 12.95 -11.82 -13.71
CA GLN A 218 13.06 -13.11 -13.01
C GLN A 218 14.51 -13.46 -12.64
N CYS A 219 15.48 -12.97 -13.40
CA CYS A 219 16.91 -13.09 -13.13
C CYS A 219 17.47 -11.97 -12.24
N GLY A 220 16.60 -11.23 -11.53
CA GLY A 220 17.00 -10.25 -10.52
C GLY A 220 17.42 -8.88 -11.06
N VAL A 221 17.14 -8.59 -12.33
CA VAL A 221 17.36 -7.26 -12.90
C VAL A 221 16.19 -6.33 -12.56
N SER A 222 16.07 -5.99 -11.28
CA SER A 222 15.01 -5.12 -10.76
C SER A 222 15.07 -3.70 -11.32
N SER A 223 16.20 -3.27 -11.89
CA SER A 223 16.35 -1.95 -12.54
C SER A 223 15.47 -1.75 -13.78
N LEU A 224 14.92 -2.84 -14.35
CA LEU A 224 14.01 -2.78 -15.49
C LEU A 224 12.58 -2.43 -15.08
N ASP A 225 12.24 -2.66 -13.82
CA ASP A 225 10.95 -2.38 -13.19
C ASP A 225 11.11 -1.15 -12.28
N ARG A 226 11.04 0.03 -12.90
CA ARG A 226 11.41 1.29 -12.25
C ARG A 226 10.42 1.69 -11.16
N ASP A 227 9.15 1.42 -11.37
CA ASP A 227 8.05 1.73 -10.45
C ASP A 227 7.66 0.55 -9.55
N LYS A 228 8.31 -0.62 -9.73
CA LYS A 228 8.18 -1.83 -8.90
C LYS A 228 6.77 -2.41 -8.96
N ASP A 229 6.12 -2.30 -10.11
CA ASP A 229 4.77 -2.82 -10.37
C ASP A 229 4.79 -4.28 -10.89
N GLY A 230 5.99 -4.84 -11.09
CA GLY A 230 6.22 -6.19 -11.63
C GLY A 230 6.23 -6.25 -13.16
N ILE A 231 6.12 -5.11 -13.85
CA ILE A 231 6.13 -4.98 -15.31
C ILE A 231 7.44 -4.30 -15.74
N PRO A 232 8.46 -5.08 -16.16
CA PRO A 232 9.72 -4.48 -16.60
C PRO A 232 9.55 -3.81 -17.96
N CYS A 233 10.24 -2.71 -18.19
CA CYS A 233 10.29 -2.01 -19.47
C CYS A 233 8.90 -1.68 -20.04
N GLU A 234 8.18 -0.77 -19.37
CA GLU A 234 6.81 -0.36 -19.70
C GLU A 234 6.58 -0.09 -21.20
N LYS A 235 7.52 0.53 -21.90
CA LYS A 235 7.41 0.78 -23.36
C LYS A 235 7.34 -0.48 -24.23
N LEU A 236 7.82 -1.61 -23.73
CA LEU A 236 7.80 -2.91 -24.40
C LEU A 236 6.67 -3.82 -23.91
N CYS A 237 6.26 -3.65 -22.64
CA CYS A 237 5.36 -4.58 -21.94
C CYS A 237 3.94 -4.05 -21.70
N ARG A 238 3.64 -2.81 -22.08
CA ARG A 238 2.37 -2.12 -21.87
C ARG A 238 1.66 -1.81 -23.17
#